data_AF-A0A820IPH9-F1
#
_entry.id   AF-A0A820IPH9-F1
#
_cell.length_a   1.000
_cell.length_b   1.000
_cell.length_c   1.000
_cell.angle_alpha   90.00
_cell.angle_beta   90.00
_cell.angle_gamma   90.00
#
_symmetry.space_group_name_H-M   'P 1'
#
loop_
_entity.id
_entity.type
_entity.pdbx_description
1 polymer ?
#
loop_
_entity_poly.entity_id
_entity_poly.type
_entity_poly.pdbx_seq_one_letter_code
_entity_poly.pdbx_strand_id
1 'polypeptide(L)'
;PTTDGMISTTDKVISTTTSMTTSMVSGKSIAFQRSITIVITCSPSCLNGGTCIGMNTCQCVTNVWTGSNCQTPMPVLWAFDNNLHDLYNNFQGVGSNGPTYRSPGITGYGTCLYLNATSSQSVTVLTPPFFNMALTSFSLFAWVKATSLHNAATGSYSDNAVFSQCQQTVLDECLHIIVRNQYLYLGFYWDDISGVTRLSTNTWYHVCIRWNYTKYDSILVYLDRLCLRL
;
A
#
# COMPACT_ATOMS: atom_id res chain seq x y z
N PRO A 1 -51.33 7.35 -22.68
CA PRO A 1 -51.24 7.36 -21.21
C PRO A 1 -50.65 6.04 -20.70
N THR A 2 -49.36 6.11 -20.44
CA THR A 2 -48.50 5.16 -19.75
C THR A 2 -49.05 4.75 -18.38
N THR A 3 -48.85 3.50 -17.97
CA THR A 3 -48.40 3.20 -16.60
C THR A 3 -47.45 2.01 -16.65
N ASP A 4 -46.18 2.33 -16.39
CA ASP A 4 -45.08 1.42 -16.09
C ASP A 4 -45.41 0.52 -14.91
N GLY A 5 -45.24 -0.79 -15.09
CA GLY A 5 -45.11 -1.75 -14.00
C GLY A 5 -43.64 -1.87 -13.63
N MET A 6 -43.25 -1.15 -12.57
CA MET A 6 -41.92 -1.18 -11.94
C MET A 6 -41.37 -2.60 -11.78
N ILE A 7 -40.22 -2.87 -12.37
CA ILE A 7 -39.40 -4.05 -12.04
C ILE A 7 -38.72 -3.76 -10.70
N SER A 8 -39.14 -4.48 -9.66
CA SER A 8 -38.50 -4.47 -8.35
C SER A 8 -37.10 -5.09 -8.42
N THR A 9 -36.08 -4.28 -8.15
CA THR A 9 -34.67 -4.64 -8.07
C THR A 9 -34.33 -5.26 -6.71
N THR A 10 -34.84 -6.46 -6.43
CA THR A 10 -34.26 -7.31 -5.37
C THR A 10 -33.45 -8.41 -6.04
N ASP A 11 -32.13 -8.26 -5.95
CA ASP A 11 -31.14 -9.23 -6.42
C ASP A 11 -31.47 -10.63 -5.90
N LYS A 12 -32.10 -11.44 -6.75
CA LYS A 12 -32.21 -12.87 -6.56
C LYS A 12 -30.84 -13.46 -6.92
N VAL A 13 -29.90 -13.42 -5.98
CA VAL A 13 -28.75 -14.34 -6.01
C VAL A 13 -29.32 -15.72 -5.76
N ILE A 14 -29.70 -16.40 -6.84
CA ILE A 14 -30.07 -17.80 -6.77
C ILE A 14 -28.75 -18.57 -6.69
N SER A 15 -28.35 -18.92 -5.47
CA SER A 15 -27.46 -20.06 -5.24
C SER A 15 -28.18 -21.31 -5.72
N THR A 16 -28.12 -21.58 -7.02
CA THR A 16 -28.64 -22.82 -7.62
C THR A 16 -27.49 -23.61 -8.21
N THR A 17 -27.50 -24.91 -7.92
CA THR A 17 -26.99 -25.93 -8.82
C THR A 17 -27.47 -25.58 -10.23
N THR A 18 -26.55 -25.29 -11.15
CA THR A 18 -26.92 -25.04 -12.55
C THR A 18 -27.26 -26.39 -13.17
N SER A 19 -28.53 -26.79 -13.12
CA SER A 19 -29.02 -27.96 -13.84
C SER A 19 -29.58 -27.53 -15.20
N MET A 20 -29.11 -28.16 -16.28
CA MET A 20 -29.81 -28.12 -17.57
C MET A 20 -31.09 -28.96 -17.47
N THR A 21 -32.11 -28.45 -16.78
CA THR A 21 -33.44 -29.06 -16.82
C THR A 21 -34.18 -28.50 -18.02
N THR A 22 -34.35 -29.35 -19.04
CA THR A 22 -35.19 -29.03 -20.18
C THR A 22 -36.66 -29.03 -19.74
N SER A 23 -37.32 -27.87 -19.73
CA SER A 23 -38.79 -27.79 -19.70
C SER A 23 -39.36 -28.13 -21.09
N MET A 24 -38.88 -29.22 -21.70
CA MET A 24 -39.29 -29.60 -23.04
C MET A 24 -40.65 -30.27 -22.99
N VAL A 25 -41.56 -29.77 -23.83
CA VAL A 25 -42.85 -30.40 -24.09
C VAL A 25 -42.60 -31.80 -24.64
N SER A 26 -43.45 -32.76 -24.27
CA SER A 26 -43.38 -34.16 -24.73
C SER A 26 -43.07 -34.26 -26.23
N GLY A 27 -42.02 -35.01 -26.58
CA GLY A 27 -41.60 -35.25 -27.96
C GLY A 27 -40.70 -34.18 -28.61
N LYS A 28 -40.26 -33.15 -27.88
CA LYS A 28 -39.26 -32.17 -28.38
C LYS A 28 -37.87 -32.46 -27.82
N SER A 29 -36.83 -32.27 -28.64
CA SER A 29 -35.41 -32.47 -28.29
C SER A 29 -34.59 -31.25 -28.72
N ILE A 30 -33.56 -30.91 -27.94
CA ILE A 30 -32.54 -29.90 -28.27
C ILE A 30 -31.17 -30.58 -28.30
N ALA A 31 -30.37 -30.31 -29.32
CA ALA A 31 -29.01 -30.84 -29.45
C ALA A 31 -28.01 -29.67 -29.49
N PHE A 32 -26.96 -29.75 -28.66
CA PHE A 32 -25.83 -28.80 -28.71
C PHE A 32 -24.72 -29.42 -29.54
N GLN A 33 -24.23 -28.70 -30.55
CA GLN A 33 -23.29 -29.26 -31.53
C GLN A 33 -21.86 -29.42 -30.96
N ARG A 34 -21.43 -28.56 -30.03
CA ARG A 34 -20.07 -28.58 -29.45
C ARG A 34 -19.99 -28.11 -28.00
N SER A 35 -20.52 -26.93 -27.69
CA SER A 35 -20.46 -26.35 -26.35
C SER A 35 -21.58 -25.33 -26.13
N ILE A 36 -21.84 -25.05 -24.86
CA ILE A 36 -22.54 -23.85 -24.42
C ILE A 36 -21.54 -23.05 -23.57
N THR A 37 -21.42 -21.74 -23.81
CA THR A 37 -20.50 -20.86 -23.08
C THR A 37 -21.31 -19.76 -22.41
N ILE A 38 -21.16 -19.61 -21.10
CA ILE A 38 -21.70 -18.47 -20.34
C ILE A 38 -20.53 -17.55 -20.03
N VAL A 39 -20.63 -16.28 -20.41
CA VAL A 39 -19.66 -15.24 -20.06
C VAL A 39 -20.32 -14.30 -19.06
N ILE A 40 -19.78 -14.25 -17.85
CA ILE A 40 -20.18 -13.26 -16.85
C ILE A 40 -19.34 -12.01 -17.10
N THR A 41 -20.00 -10.89 -17.39
CA THR A 41 -19.36 -9.60 -17.63
C THR A 41 -19.77 -8.58 -16.57
N CYS A 42 -18.85 -7.69 -16.24
CA CYS A 42 -19.07 -6.54 -15.36
C CYS A 42 -19.00 -5.27 -16.22
N SER A 43 -19.91 -4.32 -15.98
CA SER A 43 -19.91 -3.01 -16.62
C SER A 43 -20.14 -1.93 -15.55
N PRO A 44 -19.08 -1.23 -15.07
CA PRO A 44 -17.70 -1.25 -15.57
C PRO A 44 -16.94 -2.56 -15.27
N SER A 45 -15.90 -2.84 -16.06
CA SER A 45 -15.05 -4.02 -15.85
C SER A 45 -14.29 -3.95 -14.53
N CYS A 46 -13.96 -5.11 -13.99
CA CYS A 46 -13.04 -5.23 -12.87
C CYS A 46 -11.63 -4.81 -13.30
N LEU A 47 -10.96 -4.01 -12.49
CA LEU A 47 -9.61 -3.51 -12.73
C LEU A 47 -8.55 -4.37 -12.04
N ASN A 48 -7.28 -4.13 -12.37
CA ASN A 48 -6.12 -4.64 -11.63
C ASN A 48 -6.11 -6.16 -11.34
N GLY A 49 -6.55 -6.96 -12.31
CA GLY A 49 -6.60 -8.43 -12.19
C GLY A 49 -7.81 -8.97 -11.42
N GLY A 50 -8.77 -8.11 -11.06
CA GLY A 50 -10.04 -8.55 -10.48
C GLY A 50 -10.86 -9.40 -11.45
N THR A 51 -11.59 -10.38 -10.91
CA THR A 51 -12.47 -11.29 -11.68
C THR A 51 -13.93 -10.92 -11.47
N CYS A 52 -14.71 -10.87 -12.55
CA CYS A 52 -16.15 -10.67 -12.45
C CYS A 52 -16.84 -11.96 -12.00
N ILE A 53 -17.38 -11.97 -10.79
CA ILE A 53 -18.00 -13.17 -10.17
C ILE A 53 -19.53 -13.08 -10.10
N GLY A 54 -20.10 -11.96 -10.51
CA GLY A 54 -21.53 -11.71 -10.51
C GLY A 54 -21.87 -10.41 -11.22
N MET A 55 -23.16 -10.05 -11.26
CA MET A 55 -23.60 -8.80 -11.88
C MET A 55 -22.93 -7.61 -11.20
N ASN A 56 -22.04 -6.94 -11.94
CA ASN A 56 -21.23 -5.81 -11.46
C ASN A 56 -20.52 -6.07 -10.12
N THR A 57 -20.19 -7.33 -9.84
CA THR A 57 -19.53 -7.75 -8.60
C THR A 57 -18.15 -8.29 -8.93
N CYS A 58 -17.13 -7.55 -8.48
CA CYS A 58 -15.74 -7.91 -8.69
C CYS A 58 -15.14 -8.61 -7.48
N GLN A 59 -14.50 -9.75 -7.71
CA GLN A 59 -13.57 -10.35 -6.77
C GLN A 59 -12.19 -9.77 -7.04
N CYS A 60 -11.70 -8.94 -6.12
CA CYS A 60 -10.38 -8.34 -6.22
C CYS A 60 -9.29 -9.31 -5.79
N VAL A 61 -8.06 -9.08 -6.27
CA VAL A 61 -6.88 -9.78 -5.76
C VAL A 61 -6.77 -9.49 -4.26
N THR A 62 -6.94 -10.54 -3.47
CA THR A 62 -7.01 -10.46 -2.01
C THR A 62 -5.79 -9.74 -1.46
N ASN A 63 -6.03 -8.81 -0.53
CA ASN A 63 -5.00 -8.03 0.15
C ASN A 63 -4.14 -7.10 -0.72
N VAL A 64 -4.48 -6.91 -2.00
CA VAL A 64 -3.77 -6.00 -2.92
C VAL A 64 -4.67 -4.88 -3.42
N TRP A 65 -5.93 -5.20 -3.76
CA TRP A 65 -6.90 -4.26 -4.30
C TRP A 65 -8.26 -4.38 -3.60
N THR A 66 -8.97 -3.25 -3.52
CA THR A 66 -10.32 -3.13 -2.98
C THR A 66 -11.15 -2.15 -3.81
N GLY A 67 -12.41 -1.95 -3.42
CA GLY A 67 -13.39 -1.15 -4.14
C GLY A 67 -14.27 -1.99 -5.05
N SER A 68 -15.40 -1.39 -5.47
CA SER A 68 -16.44 -2.06 -6.26
C SER A 68 -15.94 -2.67 -7.58
N ASN A 69 -14.91 -2.10 -8.18
CA ASN A 69 -14.27 -2.60 -9.39
C ASN A 69 -12.75 -2.77 -9.24
N CYS A 70 -12.25 -2.99 -8.01
CA CYS A 70 -10.84 -3.22 -7.71
C CYS A 70 -9.93 -2.04 -8.08
N GLN A 71 -10.47 -0.83 -7.98
CA GLN A 71 -9.84 0.42 -8.35
C GLN A 71 -8.94 1.01 -7.26
N THR A 72 -9.10 0.58 -6.01
CA THR A 72 -8.42 1.18 -4.87
C THR A 72 -7.30 0.25 -4.39
N PRO A 73 -6.02 0.68 -4.41
CA PRO A 73 -4.94 -0.13 -3.87
C PRO A 73 -5.09 -0.24 -2.35
N MET A 74 -4.81 -1.41 -1.80
CA MET A 74 -4.72 -1.59 -0.36
C MET A 74 -3.34 -1.11 0.13
N PRO A 75 -3.26 -0.25 1.16
CA PRO A 75 -1.98 0.21 1.67
C PRO A 75 -1.26 -0.92 2.41
N VAL A 76 0.07 -0.94 2.30
CA VAL A 76 0.91 -1.80 3.14
C VAL A 76 1.21 -1.06 4.42
N LEU A 77 0.81 -1.65 5.55
CA LEU A 77 0.87 -1.03 6.86
C LEU A 77 1.52 -2.00 7.85
N TRP A 78 2.68 -1.63 8.38
CA TRP A 78 3.25 -2.26 9.57
C TRP A 78 2.85 -1.45 10.80
N ALA A 79 2.11 -2.08 11.71
CA ALA A 79 1.74 -1.46 12.97
C ALA A 79 2.92 -1.45 13.98
N PHE A 80 3.88 -2.36 13.80
CA PHE A 80 5.02 -2.59 14.71
C PHE A 80 4.62 -2.85 16.17
N ASP A 81 3.48 -3.53 16.36
CA ASP A 81 3.01 -3.96 17.67
C ASP A 81 3.59 -5.35 18.02
N ASN A 82 4.83 -5.34 18.52
CA ASN A 82 5.65 -6.52 18.84
C ASN A 82 5.91 -7.51 17.69
N ASN A 83 5.68 -7.10 16.43
CA ASN A 83 5.99 -7.92 15.27
C ASN A 83 6.31 -7.07 14.03
N LEU A 84 6.87 -7.72 12.99
CA LEU A 84 7.23 -7.11 11.70
C LEU A 84 6.29 -7.50 10.57
N HIS A 85 5.10 -8.01 10.86
CA HIS A 85 4.11 -8.35 9.85
C HIS A 85 3.35 -7.09 9.44
N ASP A 86 3.13 -6.93 8.13
CA ASP A 86 2.15 -5.97 7.65
C ASP A 86 0.74 -6.51 7.94
N LEU A 87 -0.26 -5.62 7.90
CA LEU A 87 -1.67 -5.91 8.21
C LEU A 87 -2.23 -7.13 7.45
N TYR A 88 -1.68 -7.44 6.26
CA TYR A 88 -2.17 -8.51 5.42
C TYR A 88 -1.18 -9.65 5.21
N ASN A 89 -0.06 -9.66 5.93
CA ASN A 89 1.01 -10.65 5.80
C ASN A 89 1.60 -10.78 4.39
N ASN A 90 1.47 -9.76 3.56
CA ASN A 90 2.01 -9.77 2.21
C ASN A 90 3.51 -9.41 2.19
N PHE A 91 3.95 -8.44 3.00
CA PHE A 91 5.30 -7.88 2.99
C PHE A 91 5.92 -7.99 4.38
N GLN A 92 6.25 -9.20 4.80
CA GLN A 92 6.81 -9.42 6.13
C GLN A 92 8.24 -8.87 6.25
N GLY A 93 8.50 -8.09 7.29
CA GLY A 93 9.82 -7.60 7.60
C GLY A 93 10.69 -8.65 8.28
N VAL A 94 11.96 -8.69 7.92
CA VAL A 94 13.00 -9.50 8.56
C VAL A 94 13.96 -8.55 9.25
N GLY A 95 14.09 -8.70 10.57
CA GLY A 95 14.97 -7.89 11.38
C GLY A 95 16.43 -8.34 11.28
N SER A 96 17.35 -7.40 11.16
CA SER A 96 18.79 -7.64 11.25
C SER A 96 19.35 -7.07 12.54
N ASN A 97 20.28 -7.80 13.17
CA ASN A 97 20.93 -7.44 14.44
C ASN A 97 19.97 -7.19 15.63
N GLY A 98 18.80 -7.84 15.61
CA GLY A 98 17.83 -7.89 16.70
C GLY A 98 17.08 -6.58 16.98
N PRO A 99 16.29 -6.05 16.03
CA PRO A 99 15.37 -4.93 16.30
C PRO A 99 14.50 -5.20 17.52
N THR A 100 14.17 -4.14 18.26
CA THR A 100 13.38 -4.24 19.48
C THR A 100 12.11 -3.41 19.37
N TYR A 101 11.20 -3.58 20.34
CA TYR A 101 9.97 -2.82 20.41
C TYR A 101 9.92 -2.00 21.69
N ARG A 102 9.40 -0.77 21.61
CA ARG A 102 9.27 0.13 22.77
C ARG A 102 7.83 0.58 22.96
N SER A 103 7.41 0.62 24.22
CA SER A 103 6.10 1.08 24.65
C SER A 103 6.21 2.43 25.39
N PRO A 104 5.20 3.31 25.34
CA PRO A 104 4.02 3.22 24.47
C PRO A 104 4.33 3.61 23.02
N GLY A 105 3.57 3.05 22.09
CA GLY A 105 3.49 3.59 20.72
C GLY A 105 2.91 5.01 20.69
N ILE A 106 2.79 5.58 19.49
CA ILE A 106 2.34 6.98 19.30
C ILE A 106 0.93 7.26 19.87
N THR A 107 0.06 6.24 19.90
CA THR A 107 -1.32 6.37 20.39
C THR A 107 -1.45 6.23 21.90
N GLY A 108 -0.35 6.03 22.62
CA GLY A 108 -0.37 5.68 24.04
C GLY A 108 -0.58 4.19 24.33
N TYR A 109 -0.82 3.38 23.30
CA TYR A 109 -1.00 1.92 23.38
C TYR A 109 -0.04 1.20 22.44
N GLY A 110 0.13 -0.11 22.65
CA GLY A 110 1.00 -0.97 21.84
C GLY A 110 2.47 -0.57 21.90
N THR A 111 3.21 -0.96 20.87
CA THR A 111 4.63 -0.63 20.72
C THR A 111 4.97 0.04 19.40
N CYS A 112 6.17 0.61 19.32
CA CYS A 112 6.83 1.00 18.08
C CYS A 112 8.09 0.17 17.85
N LEU A 113 8.50 0.04 16.58
CA LEU A 113 9.81 -0.48 16.21
C LEU A 113 10.91 0.47 16.69
N TYR A 114 11.94 -0.07 17.34
CA TYR A 114 13.13 0.64 17.76
C TYR A 114 14.38 0.00 17.18
N LEU A 115 15.15 0.82 16.46
CA LEU A 115 16.40 0.45 15.81
C LEU A 115 17.57 1.19 16.46
N ASN A 116 18.56 0.44 16.93
CA ASN A 116 19.78 0.96 17.52
C ASN A 116 20.90 1.04 16.48
N ALA A 117 21.37 2.26 16.19
CA ALA A 117 22.47 2.50 15.27
C ALA A 117 23.80 1.87 15.73
N THR A 118 24.09 1.84 17.04
CA THR A 118 25.30 1.22 17.59
C THR A 118 25.35 -0.29 17.33
N SER A 119 24.18 -0.92 17.19
CA SER A 119 24.04 -2.33 16.87
C SER A 119 23.74 -2.57 15.37
N SER A 120 23.82 -1.52 14.54
CA SER A 120 23.54 -1.59 13.09
C SER A 120 22.23 -2.31 12.76
N GLN A 121 21.16 -1.98 13.49
CA GLN A 121 19.86 -2.64 13.35
C GLN A 121 19.07 -2.12 12.15
N SER A 122 18.39 -3.02 11.47
CA SER A 122 17.52 -2.69 10.35
C SER A 122 16.37 -3.69 10.23
N VAL A 123 15.39 -3.34 9.40
CA VAL A 123 14.33 -4.24 8.94
C VAL A 123 14.33 -4.21 7.43
N THR A 124 14.22 -5.37 6.80
CA THR A 124 14.18 -5.50 5.35
C THR A 124 13.05 -6.41 4.94
N VAL A 125 12.33 -6.08 3.87
CA VAL A 125 11.43 -7.02 3.20
C VAL A 125 12.26 -7.77 2.17
N LEU A 126 12.31 -9.10 2.29
CA LEU A 126 13.09 -9.92 1.36
C LEU A 126 12.36 -10.07 0.04
N THR A 127 13.11 -10.10 -1.07
CA THR A 127 12.56 -10.40 -2.39
C THR A 127 12.53 -11.91 -2.62
N PRO A 128 11.38 -12.50 -3.02
CA PRO A 128 10.05 -11.89 -3.11
C PRO A 128 9.30 -11.85 -1.76
N PRO A 129 8.37 -10.89 -1.56
CA PRO A 129 7.91 -9.88 -2.53
C PRO A 129 8.73 -8.59 -2.51
N PHE A 130 8.62 -7.80 -3.57
CA PHE A 130 9.24 -6.47 -3.65
C PHE A 130 8.20 -5.41 -4.01
N PHE A 131 8.41 -4.19 -3.54
CA PHE A 131 7.61 -3.04 -3.97
C PHE A 131 8.10 -2.60 -5.34
N ASN A 132 7.30 -2.80 -6.39
CA ASN A 132 7.64 -2.22 -7.67
C ASN A 132 7.27 -0.73 -7.68
N MET A 133 8.22 0.11 -7.25
CA MET A 133 8.06 1.57 -7.22
C MET A 133 8.64 2.25 -8.46
N ALA A 134 9.29 1.50 -9.35
CA ALA A 134 9.95 2.04 -10.54
C ALA A 134 8.93 2.69 -11.48
N LEU A 135 9.22 3.93 -11.91
CA LEU A 135 8.37 4.69 -12.85
C LEU A 135 6.91 4.85 -12.37
N THR A 136 6.70 4.87 -11.05
CA THR A 136 5.36 5.04 -10.45
C THR A 136 5.33 6.18 -9.45
N SER A 137 4.16 6.81 -9.32
CA SER A 137 3.88 7.75 -8.24
C SER A 137 3.55 6.97 -6.96
N PHE A 138 4.04 7.44 -5.82
CA PHE A 138 3.77 6.80 -4.53
C PHE A 138 3.57 7.83 -3.42
N SER A 139 2.95 7.38 -2.33
CA SER A 139 2.89 8.14 -1.09
C SER A 139 3.39 7.27 0.05
N LEU A 140 4.18 7.84 0.95
CA LEU A 140 4.68 7.18 2.15
C LEU A 140 4.25 7.98 3.37
N PHE A 141 3.75 7.26 4.38
CA PHE A 141 3.33 7.84 5.65
C PHE A 141 4.00 7.08 6.78
N ALA A 142 4.69 7.79 7.67
CA ALA A 142 5.39 7.17 8.80
C ALA A 142 5.41 8.07 10.02
N TRP A 143 5.24 7.48 11.21
CA TRP A 143 5.57 8.15 12.46
C TRP A 143 7.02 7.87 12.80
N VAL A 144 7.82 8.91 13.00
CA VAL A 144 9.24 8.80 13.33
C VAL A 144 9.58 9.61 14.58
N LYS A 145 10.49 9.06 15.40
CA LYS A 145 11.05 9.73 16.58
C LYS A 145 12.52 9.37 16.71
N ALA A 146 13.37 10.29 16.30
CA ALA A 146 14.81 10.11 16.40
C ALA A 146 15.30 10.43 17.82
N THR A 147 16.12 9.55 18.42
CA THR A 147 16.80 9.83 19.70
C THR A 147 18.08 10.64 19.51
N SER A 148 18.66 10.58 18.32
CA SER A 148 19.82 11.33 17.87
C SER A 148 19.57 11.80 16.44
N LEU A 149 20.03 13.00 16.09
CA LEU A 149 19.95 13.53 14.74
C LEU A 149 21.32 14.03 14.33
N HIS A 150 21.70 13.78 13.09
CA HIS A 150 22.91 14.37 12.53
C HIS A 150 22.77 15.89 12.42
N ASN A 151 23.84 16.58 12.80
CA ASN A 151 24.03 18.01 12.59
C ASN A 151 25.47 18.23 12.10
N ALA A 152 25.65 18.97 11.01
CA ALA A 152 26.94 19.36 10.44
C ALA A 152 27.96 19.88 11.48
N ALA A 153 27.51 20.48 12.58
CA ALA A 153 28.37 20.93 13.69
C ALA A 153 29.11 19.80 14.43
N THR A 154 28.66 18.55 14.32
CA THR A 154 29.22 17.38 15.03
C THR A 154 30.20 16.56 14.21
N GLY A 155 30.43 16.90 12.93
CA GLY A 155 31.42 16.26 12.06
C GLY A 155 31.15 14.80 11.65
N SER A 156 30.06 14.19 12.11
CA SER A 156 29.73 12.78 11.81
C SER A 156 28.66 12.67 10.72
N TYR A 157 28.99 12.31 9.48
CA TYR A 157 28.05 12.18 8.35
C TYR A 157 27.17 10.91 8.45
N SER A 158 26.25 10.84 9.42
CA SER A 158 25.35 9.69 9.57
C SER A 158 23.89 10.09 9.36
N ASP A 159 23.29 9.67 8.27
CA ASP A 159 21.88 9.88 8.02
C ASP A 159 21.01 8.96 8.89
N ASN A 160 19.84 9.45 9.31
CA ASN A 160 18.84 8.59 9.94
C ASN A 160 17.88 8.10 8.86
N ALA A 161 17.98 6.81 8.51
CA ALA A 161 17.10 6.22 7.50
C ALA A 161 15.66 6.10 8.02
N VAL A 162 14.70 6.48 7.19
CA VAL A 162 13.27 6.23 7.42
C VAL A 162 12.79 5.09 6.51
N PHE A 163 13.13 5.17 5.23
CA PHE A 163 12.82 4.16 4.22
C PHE A 163 13.82 4.26 3.07
N SER A 164 14.17 3.14 2.47
CA SER A 164 14.97 3.13 1.24
C SER A 164 14.64 1.92 0.38
N GLN A 165 14.85 2.09 -0.93
CA GLN A 165 14.84 1.00 -1.89
C GLN A 165 15.92 1.30 -2.93
N CYS A 166 16.90 0.40 -3.05
CA CYS A 166 18.13 0.69 -3.77
C CYS A 166 18.50 -0.52 -4.63
N GLN A 167 18.54 -0.31 -5.95
CA GLN A 167 19.03 -1.29 -6.91
C GLN A 167 20.55 -1.16 -7.05
N GLN A 168 21.03 0.03 -7.40
CA GLN A 168 22.45 0.37 -7.55
C GLN A 168 22.68 1.84 -7.24
N THR A 169 23.84 2.18 -6.70
CA THR A 169 24.23 3.57 -6.36
C THR A 169 24.60 4.36 -7.62
N VAL A 170 23.63 4.51 -8.52
CA VAL A 170 23.68 5.29 -9.75
C VAL A 170 22.43 6.17 -9.81
N LEU A 171 22.48 7.23 -10.63
CA LEU A 171 21.42 8.24 -10.74
C LEU A 171 20.05 7.57 -10.93
N ASP A 172 19.06 7.98 -10.15
CA ASP A 172 17.67 7.53 -10.20
C ASP A 172 17.40 6.05 -9.80
N GLU A 173 18.41 5.27 -9.37
CA GLU A 173 18.24 3.84 -9.04
C GLU A 173 18.29 3.50 -7.53
N CYS A 174 18.51 4.50 -6.67
CA CYS A 174 18.43 4.33 -5.22
C CYS A 174 17.59 5.42 -4.57
N LEU A 175 16.35 5.06 -4.26
CA LEU A 175 15.45 5.86 -3.45
C LEU A 175 15.91 5.84 -1.99
N HIS A 176 16.09 7.01 -1.40
CA HIS A 176 16.31 7.18 0.03
C HIS A 176 15.40 8.26 0.62
N ILE A 177 14.82 7.93 1.76
CA ILE A 177 14.10 8.85 2.62
C ILE A 177 14.84 8.85 3.95
N ILE A 178 15.47 9.98 4.24
CA ILE A 178 16.46 10.11 5.33
C ILE A 178 16.25 11.41 6.09
N VAL A 179 16.76 11.47 7.31
CA VAL A 179 16.97 12.74 8.02
C VAL A 179 18.46 13.07 8.04
N ARG A 180 18.80 14.20 7.40
CA ARG A 180 20.15 14.75 7.29
C ARG A 180 20.12 16.21 7.76
N ASN A 181 21.11 16.63 8.56
CA ASN A 181 21.15 17.99 9.12
C ASN A 181 19.85 18.43 9.80
N GLN A 182 19.13 17.48 10.40
CA GLN A 182 17.81 17.68 11.04
C GLN A 182 16.67 18.03 10.07
N TYR A 183 16.87 17.93 8.76
CA TYR A 183 15.81 18.03 7.76
C TYR A 183 15.57 16.66 7.13
N LEU A 184 14.33 16.38 6.78
CA LEU A 184 14.03 15.18 6.01
C LEU A 184 14.34 15.43 4.55
N TYR A 185 14.93 14.44 3.90
CA TYR A 185 15.19 14.41 2.48
C TYR A 185 14.44 13.24 1.87
N LEU A 186 13.85 13.49 0.72
CA LEU A 186 13.47 12.48 -0.25
C LEU A 186 14.46 12.65 -1.40
N GLY A 187 15.07 11.57 -1.87
CA GLY A 187 15.95 11.68 -3.02
C GLY A 187 16.16 10.36 -3.71
N PHE A 188 16.68 10.48 -4.92
CA PHE A 188 17.38 9.39 -5.56
C PHE A 188 18.88 9.67 -5.47
N TYR A 189 19.73 8.68 -5.77
CA TYR A 189 21.18 8.90 -5.77
C TYR A 189 21.54 10.14 -6.61
N TRP A 190 22.15 11.15 -5.99
CA TRP A 190 22.51 12.46 -6.56
C TRP A 190 21.37 13.45 -6.88
N ASP A 191 20.12 13.15 -6.52
CA ASP A 191 18.99 14.05 -6.72
C ASP A 191 18.10 14.11 -5.45
N ASP A 192 18.54 14.92 -4.49
CA ASP A 192 17.91 15.07 -3.18
C ASP A 192 17.05 16.34 -3.11
N ILE A 193 15.80 16.22 -2.66
CA ILE A 193 14.98 17.35 -2.24
C ILE A 193 14.91 17.41 -0.71
N SER A 194 15.08 18.61 -0.15
CA SER A 194 14.99 18.84 1.29
C SER A 194 13.61 19.34 1.71
N GLY A 195 13.13 18.82 2.83
CA GLY A 195 12.05 19.41 3.60
C GLY A 195 12.39 20.76 4.22
N VAL A 196 11.35 21.52 4.57
CA VAL A 196 11.51 22.84 5.22
C VAL A 196 11.45 22.78 6.75
N THR A 197 10.97 21.68 7.32
CA THR A 197 10.81 21.52 8.76
C THR A 197 12.06 20.96 9.40
N ARG A 198 12.57 21.65 10.42
CA ARG A 198 13.69 21.18 11.24
C ARG A 198 13.20 20.30 12.37
N LEU A 199 13.65 19.05 12.37
CA LEU A 199 13.31 18.01 13.35
C LEU A 199 14.13 18.18 14.64
N SER A 200 13.50 17.88 15.76
CA SER A 200 14.15 17.81 17.07
C SER A 200 14.19 16.37 17.56
N THR A 201 15.20 16.04 18.36
CA THR A 201 15.30 14.72 18.99
C THR A 201 14.18 14.51 20.00
N ASN A 202 13.77 13.26 20.21
CA ASN A 202 12.76 12.85 21.19
C ASN A 202 11.36 13.43 20.97
N THR A 203 11.08 13.96 19.79
CA THR A 203 9.76 14.41 19.36
C THR A 203 9.22 13.48 18.27
N TRP A 204 7.94 13.11 18.37
CA TRP A 204 7.26 12.35 17.33
C TRP A 204 6.85 13.27 16.19
N TYR A 205 7.11 12.85 14.96
CA TYR A 205 6.69 13.53 13.74
C TYR A 205 5.93 12.56 12.82
N HIS A 206 4.84 13.02 12.24
CA HIS A 206 4.17 12.33 11.15
C HIS A 206 4.74 12.83 9.83
N VAL A 207 5.48 11.96 9.15
CA VAL A 207 6.07 12.20 7.84
C VAL A 207 5.05 11.79 6.79
N CYS A 208 4.60 12.74 5.96
CA CYS A 208 3.77 12.47 4.79
C CYS A 208 4.59 12.85 3.53
N ILE A 209 4.91 11.87 2.68
CA ILE A 209 5.64 12.06 1.42
C ILE A 209 4.73 11.71 0.26
N ARG A 210 4.78 12.52 -0.79
CA ARG A 210 4.17 12.20 -2.09
C ARG A 210 5.21 12.41 -3.19
N TRP A 211 5.44 11.38 -4.00
CA TRP A 211 6.22 11.43 -5.22
C TRP A 211 5.29 11.33 -6.42
N ASN A 212 5.38 12.30 -7.33
CA ASN A 212 4.63 12.28 -8.58
C ASN A 212 5.57 12.07 -9.77
N TYR A 213 5.60 10.85 -10.30
CA TYR A 213 6.47 10.49 -11.42
C TYR A 213 6.21 11.32 -12.68
N THR A 214 4.96 11.69 -12.98
CA THR A 214 4.67 12.44 -14.23
C THR A 214 5.02 13.91 -14.15
N LYS A 215 5.11 14.46 -12.95
CA LYS A 215 5.46 15.87 -12.72
C LYS A 215 6.89 16.06 -12.24
N TYR A 216 7.58 14.96 -11.89
CA TYR A 216 8.86 14.99 -11.18
C TYR A 216 8.82 15.94 -9.98
N ASP A 217 7.67 15.97 -9.31
CA ASP A 217 7.40 16.88 -8.21
C ASP A 217 7.13 16.05 -6.96
N SER A 218 7.61 16.55 -5.84
CA SER A 218 7.46 15.92 -4.56
C SER A 218 7.01 16.92 -3.51
N ILE A 219 5.99 16.53 -2.77
CA ILE A 219 5.46 17.34 -1.70
C ILE A 219 5.78 16.63 -0.40
N LEU A 220 6.55 17.33 0.43
CA LEU A 220 6.78 16.93 1.81
C LEU A 220 5.87 17.75 2.72
N VAL A 221 4.87 17.10 3.31
CA VAL A 221 3.94 17.78 4.23
C VAL A 221 4.26 17.37 5.66
N TYR A 222 4.52 18.38 6.50
CA TYR A 222 4.48 18.28 7.95
C TYR A 222 3.39 19.19 8.50
N LEU A 223 2.55 18.65 9.39
CA LEU A 223 2.24 19.16 10.74
C LEU A 223 0.96 18.49 11.28
N ASP A 224 1.12 17.78 12.40
CA ASP A 224 0.15 17.44 13.44
C ASP A 224 -1.27 16.90 13.10
N ARG A 225 -1.60 15.76 13.73
CA ARG A 225 -2.90 15.05 13.82
C ARG A 225 -3.71 14.70 12.57
N LEU A 226 -3.41 15.25 11.40
CA LEU A 226 -3.96 14.75 10.15
C LEU A 226 -2.93 14.98 9.03
N CYS A 227 -2.57 13.95 8.26
CA CYS A 227 -2.31 14.22 6.84
C CYS A 227 -3.68 14.67 6.27
N LEU A 228 -4.05 15.94 6.47
CA LEU A 228 -5.31 16.50 6.04
C LEU A 228 -5.29 16.45 4.51
N ARG A 229 -6.16 15.59 3.96
CA ARG A 229 -6.62 15.54 2.56
C ARG A 229 -5.67 16.18 1.54
N LEU A 230 -4.98 15.33 0.79
CA LEU A 230 -4.56 15.63 -0.58
C LEU A 230 -5.29 14.69 -1.55
#